data_AF-T1PK17-F1
#
_entry.id   AF-T1PK17-F1
#
_cell.length_a   1.000
_cell.length_b   1.000
_cell.length_c   1.000
_cell.angle_alpha   90.00
_cell.angle_beta   90.00
_cell.angle_gamma   90.00
#
_symmetry.space_group_name_H-M   'P 1'
#
loop_
_entity.id
_entity.type
_entity.pdbx_description
1 polymer ?
#
loop_
_entity_poly.entity_id
_entity_poly.type
_entity_poly.pdbx_seq_one_letter_code
_entity_poly.pdbx_strand_id
1 'polypeptide(L)'
;MILNKRVEDPAVYLFVHHGGSRIDKLVKEIALHTSSCFDDKKQPIEMVHEDFTSAEAKEDYGRAIEKFRKKIAKGNVILIANLNEIPPEAARAFHTICDTHSPIAKDLVIFLTLIIPENKEGNANVDTLTEDTLFQLWGKSLPRNELDPLITRVTDQVIALKN
;
A
#
# COMPACT_ATOMS: atom_id res chain seq x y z
N MET A 1 -3.24 -21.96 -4.99
CA MET A 1 -2.21 -21.08 -4.42
C MET A 1 -2.26 -21.26 -2.91
N ILE A 2 -1.24 -21.87 -2.31
CA ILE A 2 -1.20 -22.11 -0.86
C ILE A 2 -0.50 -20.91 -0.23
N LEU A 3 -1.25 -20.05 0.46
CA LEU A 3 -0.66 -19.14 1.44
C LEU A 3 -0.04 -20.02 2.53
N ASN A 4 1.28 -20.16 2.51
CA ASN A 4 2.01 -21.02 3.43
C ASN A 4 1.97 -20.38 4.83
N LYS A 5 1.02 -20.80 5.67
CA LYS A 5 0.73 -20.29 7.04
C LYS A 5 1.85 -20.59 8.07
N ARG A 6 3.12 -20.50 7.70
CA ARG A 6 4.22 -20.71 8.66
C ARG A 6 4.49 -19.47 9.52
N VAL A 7 4.00 -18.30 9.09
CA VAL A 7 4.16 -17.02 9.80
C VAL A 7 2.84 -16.25 9.65
N GLU A 8 2.29 -15.77 10.76
CA GLU A 8 1.01 -15.02 10.83
C GLU A 8 1.21 -13.50 10.61
N ASP A 9 2.41 -13.10 10.17
CA ASP A 9 2.77 -11.71 9.96
C ASP A 9 2.07 -11.15 8.71
N PRO A 10 1.71 -9.86 8.69
CA PRO A 10 1.18 -9.24 7.50
C PRO A 10 2.16 -9.31 6.34
N ALA A 11 1.61 -9.41 5.14
CA ALA A 11 2.36 -9.27 3.90
C ALA A 11 2.00 -7.95 3.22
N VAL A 12 3.00 -7.16 2.87
CA VAL A 12 2.84 -5.87 2.17
C VAL A 12 3.41 -6.00 0.77
N TYR A 13 2.57 -5.82 -0.25
CA TYR A 13 3.01 -5.82 -1.65
C TYR A 13 2.69 -4.47 -2.30
N LEU A 14 3.68 -3.91 -2.98
CA LEU A 14 3.57 -2.69 -3.76
C LEU A 14 3.60 -3.03 -5.25
N PHE A 15 2.45 -2.87 -5.91
CA PHE A 15 2.35 -2.95 -7.36
C PHE A 15 2.74 -1.63 -7.99
N VAL A 16 3.83 -1.62 -8.75
CA VAL A 16 4.30 -0.44 -9.47
C VAL A 16 3.98 -0.54 -10.95
N HIS A 17 3.48 0.54 -11.54
CA HIS A 17 3.02 0.57 -12.93
C HIS A 17 3.10 1.97 -13.54
N HIS A 18 2.84 2.09 -14.85
CA HIS A 18 2.86 3.38 -15.58
C HIS A 18 1.47 4.00 -15.75
N GLY A 19 0.52 3.65 -14.87
CA GLY A 19 -0.88 4.06 -14.99
C GLY A 19 -1.70 3.22 -15.98
N GLY A 20 -3.03 3.41 -15.95
CA GLY A 20 -3.98 2.79 -16.87
C GLY A 20 -5.00 1.88 -16.18
N SER A 21 -6.27 2.03 -16.58
CA SER A 21 -7.42 1.34 -15.95
C SER A 21 -7.38 -0.18 -16.03
N ARG A 22 -6.58 -0.76 -16.94
CA ARG A 22 -6.36 -2.20 -17.04
C ARG A 22 -5.58 -2.73 -15.84
N ILE A 23 -4.57 -1.98 -15.38
CA ILE A 23 -3.76 -2.38 -14.21
C ILE A 23 -4.58 -2.26 -12.93
N ASP A 24 -5.36 -1.19 -12.80
CA ASP A 24 -6.23 -1.02 -11.63
C ASP A 24 -7.21 -2.19 -11.50
N LYS A 25 -7.78 -2.65 -12.63
CA LYS A 25 -8.62 -3.86 -12.67
C LYS A 25 -7.85 -5.11 -12.31
N LEU A 26 -6.64 -5.29 -12.86
CA LEU A 26 -5.80 -6.46 -12.56
C LEU A 26 -5.47 -6.54 -11.06
N VAL A 27 -5.06 -5.44 -10.43
CA VAL A 27 -4.76 -5.42 -8.99
C VAL A 27 -6.03 -5.70 -8.17
N LYS A 28 -7.19 -5.15 -8.58
CA LYS A 28 -8.48 -5.47 -7.95
C LYS A 28 -8.85 -6.95 -8.07
N GLU A 29 -8.62 -7.57 -9.22
CA GLU A 29 -8.83 -9.01 -9.43
C GLU A 29 -7.87 -9.85 -8.55
N ILE A 30 -6.60 -9.46 -8.46
CA ILE A 30 -5.63 -10.11 -7.55
C ILE A 30 -6.11 -10.01 -6.09
N ALA A 31 -6.55 -8.82 -5.67
CA ALA A 31 -7.08 -8.60 -4.32
C ALA A 31 -8.33 -9.43 -4.04
N LEU A 32 -9.23 -9.54 -5.02
CA LEU A 32 -10.43 -10.36 -4.95
C LEU A 32 -10.09 -11.85 -4.81
N HIS A 33 -9.24 -12.38 -5.68
CA HIS A 33 -8.80 -13.78 -5.62
C HIS A 33 -8.01 -14.11 -4.36
N THR A 34 -7.23 -13.15 -3.85
CA THR A 34 -6.55 -13.33 -2.55
C THR A 34 -7.57 -13.38 -1.42
N SER A 35 -8.61 -12.55 -1.45
CA SER A 35 -9.67 -12.54 -0.43
C SER A 35 -10.42 -13.86 -0.37
N SER A 36 -10.72 -14.45 -1.54
CA SER A 36 -11.37 -15.77 -1.60
C SER A 36 -10.50 -16.90 -1.04
N CYS A 37 -9.17 -16.73 -1.00
CA CYS A 37 -8.29 -17.71 -0.34
C CYS A 37 -8.46 -17.71 1.19
N PHE A 38 -9.03 -16.65 1.79
CA PHE A 38 -9.38 -16.61 3.21
C PHE A 38 -10.81 -17.11 3.45
N ASP A 39 -11.76 -16.67 2.63
CA ASP A 39 -13.18 -17.06 2.66
C ASP A 39 -13.82 -16.65 1.34
N ASP A 40 -14.49 -17.58 0.65
CA ASP A 40 -15.11 -17.35 -0.67
C ASP A 40 -16.13 -16.20 -0.70
N LYS A 41 -16.65 -15.78 0.45
CA LYS A 41 -17.60 -14.66 0.56
C LYS A 41 -16.93 -13.32 0.89
N LYS A 42 -15.64 -13.32 1.24
CA LYS A 42 -14.92 -12.09 1.59
C LYS A 42 -14.52 -11.31 0.33
N GLN A 43 -14.70 -10.01 0.41
CA GLN A 43 -14.24 -9.04 -0.57
C GLN A 43 -13.01 -8.31 -0.01
N PRO A 44 -12.11 -7.83 -0.88
CA PRO A 44 -11.00 -7.00 -0.44
C PRO A 44 -11.56 -5.70 0.15
N ILE A 45 -10.94 -5.24 1.22
CA ILE A 45 -11.30 -3.98 1.84
C ILE A 45 -10.57 -2.87 1.11
N GLU A 46 -11.31 -2.01 0.40
CA GLU A 46 -10.71 -0.85 -0.26
C GLU A 46 -10.52 0.30 0.75
N MET A 47 -9.31 0.87 0.74
CA MET A 47 -9.05 2.21 1.25
C MET A 47 -8.75 3.15 0.10
N VAL A 48 -9.51 4.22 0.03
CA VAL A 48 -9.49 5.22 -1.04
C VAL A 48 -8.89 6.52 -0.53
N HIS A 49 -8.58 7.45 -1.43
CA HIS A 49 -8.00 8.75 -1.12
C HIS A 49 -8.72 9.46 0.06
N GLU A 50 -10.05 9.45 0.10
CA GLU A 50 -10.85 10.09 1.15
C GLU A 50 -10.66 9.50 2.55
N ASP A 51 -10.16 8.26 2.64
CA ASP A 51 -9.79 7.67 3.92
C ASP A 51 -8.56 8.38 4.52
N PHE A 52 -7.70 8.96 3.68
CA PHE A 52 -6.46 9.62 4.06
C PHE A 52 -6.53 11.15 4.00
N THR A 53 -7.53 11.73 3.33
CA THR A 53 -7.57 13.18 3.05
C THR A 53 -8.78 13.93 3.59
N SER A 54 -9.63 13.27 4.40
CA SER A 54 -10.67 13.99 5.15
C SER A 54 -10.04 15.12 5.97
N ALA A 55 -10.78 16.21 6.19
CA ALA A 55 -10.28 17.36 6.91
C ALA A 55 -9.68 16.96 8.27
N GLU A 56 -10.29 15.97 8.95
CA GLU A 56 -9.76 15.43 10.20
C GLU A 56 -8.50 14.56 10.01
N ALA A 57 -8.36 13.87 8.87
CA ALA A 57 -7.19 13.03 8.58
C ALA A 57 -5.95 13.83 8.14
N LYS A 58 -6.15 15.03 7.60
CA LYS A 58 -5.06 15.96 7.26
C LYS A 58 -4.40 16.57 8.51
N GLU A 59 -5.17 16.78 9.57
CA GLU A 59 -4.66 17.28 10.85
C GLU A 59 -4.04 16.17 11.70
N ASP A 60 -4.59 14.95 11.61
CA ASP A 60 -4.15 13.80 12.40
C ASP A 60 -4.20 12.49 11.57
N TYR A 61 -3.01 12.01 11.18
CA TYR A 61 -2.86 10.73 10.47
C TYR A 61 -3.36 9.53 11.31
N GLY A 62 -3.50 9.69 12.63
CA GLY A 62 -4.16 8.73 13.52
C GLY A 62 -5.58 8.38 13.07
N ARG A 63 -6.28 9.29 12.38
CA ARG A 63 -7.60 9.02 11.80
C ARG A 63 -7.56 7.99 10.68
N ALA A 64 -6.53 8.00 9.84
CA ALA A 64 -6.34 6.96 8.83
C ALA A 64 -6.11 5.60 9.48
N ILE A 65 -5.34 5.56 10.58
CA ILE A 65 -5.12 4.35 11.38
C ILE A 65 -6.43 3.85 12.02
N GLU A 66 -7.24 4.76 12.59
CA GLU A 66 -8.56 4.41 13.14
C GLU A 66 -9.52 3.85 12.08
N LYS A 67 -9.59 4.49 10.91
CA LYS A 67 -10.39 3.99 9.78
C LYS A 67 -9.91 2.61 9.34
N PHE A 68 -8.60 2.41 9.22
CA PHE A 68 -8.01 1.10 8.92
C PHE A 68 -8.42 0.05 9.96
N ARG A 69 -8.25 0.33 11.26
CA ARG A 69 -8.67 -0.58 12.35
C ARG A 69 -10.15 -0.98 12.26
N LYS A 70 -11.05 -0.04 11.94
CA LYS A 70 -12.48 -0.32 11.75
C LYS A 70 -12.74 -1.18 10.51
N LYS A 71 -11.96 -0.97 9.45
CA LYS A 71 -12.09 -1.66 8.16
C LYS A 71 -11.60 -3.11 8.24
N ILE A 72 -10.43 -3.37 8.81
CA ILE A 72 -9.82 -4.71 8.90
C ILE A 72 -10.64 -5.71 9.73
N ALA A 73 -11.56 -5.24 10.59
CA ALA A 73 -12.52 -6.13 11.25
C ALA A 73 -13.42 -6.91 10.28
N LYS A 74 -13.48 -6.50 9.00
CA LYS A 74 -14.36 -7.07 7.97
C LYS A 74 -13.64 -8.06 7.03
N GLY A 75 -12.32 -8.17 7.08
CA GLY A 75 -11.57 -8.91 6.08
C GLY A 75 -10.06 -8.83 6.26
N ASN A 76 -9.36 -9.73 5.57
CA ASN A 76 -7.93 -9.94 5.72
C ASN A 76 -7.10 -9.29 4.61
N VAL A 77 -7.73 -8.96 3.47
CA VAL A 77 -7.07 -8.35 2.32
C VAL A 77 -7.48 -6.91 2.24
N ILE A 78 -6.50 -6.01 2.22
CA ILE A 78 -6.69 -4.58 2.09
C ILE A 78 -6.07 -4.12 0.78
N LEU A 79 -6.84 -3.37 0.00
CA LEU A 79 -6.35 -2.70 -1.19
C LEU A 79 -6.31 -1.20 -0.91
N ILE A 80 -5.11 -0.63 -0.89
CA ILE A 80 -4.87 0.81 -0.79
C ILE A 80 -4.39 1.26 -2.16
N ALA A 81 -5.32 1.78 -2.95
CA ALA A 81 -5.03 2.17 -4.32
C ALA A 81 -4.37 3.56 -4.37
N ASN A 82 -3.34 3.66 -5.19
CA ASN A 82 -2.69 4.88 -5.66
C ASN A 82 -2.01 5.73 -4.57
N LEU A 83 -0.82 5.31 -4.15
CA LEU A 83 0.04 6.06 -3.22
C LEU A 83 0.37 7.48 -3.72
N ASN A 84 0.30 7.75 -5.04
CA ASN A 84 0.50 9.08 -5.60
C ASN A 84 -0.53 10.11 -5.12
N GLU A 85 -1.71 9.66 -4.68
CA GLU A 85 -2.79 10.52 -4.18
C GLU A 85 -2.75 10.70 -2.66
N ILE A 86 -1.82 10.06 -1.95
CA ILE A 86 -1.75 10.13 -0.49
C ILE A 86 -0.87 11.31 -0.07
N PRO A 87 -1.42 12.29 0.67
CA PRO A 87 -0.63 13.41 1.18
C PRO A 87 0.49 12.93 2.09
N PRO A 88 1.65 13.62 2.11
CA PRO A 88 2.78 13.26 2.96
C PRO A 88 2.41 13.12 4.44
N GLU A 89 1.54 14.00 4.96
CA GLU A 89 1.13 14.02 6.36
C GLU A 89 0.36 12.74 6.72
N ALA A 90 -0.52 12.28 5.81
CA ALA A 90 -1.30 11.07 5.98
C ALA A 90 -0.48 9.80 5.71
N ALA A 91 0.57 9.88 4.87
CA ALA A 91 1.45 8.76 4.56
C ALA A 91 2.12 8.18 5.82
N ARG A 92 2.33 9.00 6.87
CA ARG A 92 2.82 8.54 8.19
C ARG A 92 2.00 7.40 8.78
N ALA A 93 0.72 7.28 8.45
CA ALA A 93 -0.12 6.17 8.88
C ALA A 93 0.42 4.79 8.42
N PHE A 94 1.17 4.75 7.31
CA PHE A 94 1.77 3.50 6.82
C PHE A 94 2.88 2.97 7.73
N HIS A 95 3.45 3.77 8.63
CA HIS A 95 4.31 3.22 9.69
C HIS A 95 3.60 2.19 10.54
N THR A 96 2.30 2.37 10.79
CA THR A 96 1.50 1.45 11.60
C THR A 96 0.73 0.45 10.73
N ILE A 97 0.20 0.90 9.59
CA ILE A 97 -0.58 0.03 8.70
C ILE A 97 0.30 -1.06 8.07
N CYS A 98 1.51 -0.71 7.65
CA CYS A 98 2.44 -1.63 6.97
C CYS A 98 3.53 -2.17 7.91
N ASP A 99 3.32 -2.12 9.24
CA ASP A 99 4.28 -2.70 10.17
C ASP A 99 4.14 -4.23 10.19
N THR A 100 5.13 -4.93 9.64
CA THR A 100 5.17 -6.40 9.63
C THR A 100 5.77 -6.99 10.91
N HIS A 101 6.40 -6.17 11.77
CA HIS A 101 7.07 -6.61 13.00
C HIS A 101 6.19 -6.42 14.24
N SER A 102 5.35 -5.39 14.25
CA SER A 102 4.36 -5.09 15.31
C SER A 102 3.00 -4.79 14.69
N PRO A 103 2.39 -5.78 14.01
CA PRO A 103 1.22 -5.56 13.17
C PRO A 103 -0.04 -5.25 13.97
N ILE A 104 -0.90 -4.38 13.43
CA ILE A 104 -2.20 -4.05 14.03
C ILE A 104 -3.10 -5.30 14.14
N ALA A 105 -3.03 -6.18 13.14
CA ALA A 105 -3.69 -7.47 13.15
C ALA A 105 -2.85 -8.49 12.39
N LYS A 106 -2.99 -9.76 12.78
CA LYS A 106 -2.36 -10.90 12.13
C LYS A 106 -3.09 -11.28 10.85
N ASP A 107 -2.43 -12.06 10.01
CA ASP A 107 -3.00 -12.62 8.77
C ASP A 107 -3.58 -11.54 7.84
N LEU A 108 -2.89 -10.40 7.72
CA LEU A 108 -3.25 -9.34 6.79
C LEU A 108 -2.45 -9.42 5.49
N VAL A 109 -3.09 -9.17 4.37
CA VAL A 109 -2.43 -8.92 3.09
C VAL A 109 -2.78 -7.52 2.63
N ILE A 110 -1.76 -6.67 2.49
CA ILE A 110 -1.91 -5.28 2.09
C ILE A 110 -1.35 -5.14 0.68
N PHE A 111 -2.23 -4.77 -0.23
CA PHE A 111 -1.88 -4.42 -1.60
C PHE A 111 -1.88 -2.90 -1.75
N LEU A 112 -0.73 -2.36 -2.10
CA LEU A 112 -0.51 -0.96 -2.41
C LEU A 112 -0.32 -0.83 -3.93
N THR A 113 -0.70 0.30 -4.52
CA THR A 113 -0.32 0.63 -5.91
C THR A 113 0.40 1.96 -6.00
N LEU A 114 1.36 2.07 -6.91
CA LEU A 114 2.10 3.29 -7.18
C LEU A 114 2.33 3.44 -8.69
N ILE A 115 1.98 4.61 -9.20
CA ILE A 115 2.31 5.03 -10.55
C ILE A 115 3.71 5.61 -10.55
N ILE A 116 4.61 4.97 -11.29
CA ILE A 116 6.00 5.42 -11.48
C ILE A 116 6.18 5.94 -12.92
N PRO A 117 7.10 6.90 -13.14
CA PRO A 117 7.40 7.40 -14.48
C PRO A 117 7.90 6.27 -15.40
N GLU A 118 7.65 6.41 -16.70
CA GLU A 118 8.20 5.48 -17.70
C GLU A 118 9.72 5.57 -17.71
N ASN A 119 10.37 4.41 -17.69
CA ASN A 119 11.83 4.30 -17.85
C ASN A 119 12.22 4.37 -19.33
N LYS A 120 11.99 5.54 -19.96
CA LYS A 120 12.18 5.73 -21.42
C LYS A 120 13.61 5.47 -21.89
N GLU A 121 14.59 5.67 -21.02
CA GLU A 121 16.01 5.47 -21.33
C GLU A 121 16.52 4.07 -20.94
N GLY A 122 15.70 3.26 -20.27
CA GLY A 122 16.07 1.90 -19.85
C GLY A 122 17.16 1.81 -18.77
N ASN A 123 17.60 2.95 -18.23
CA ASN A 123 18.79 3.03 -17.39
C ASN A 123 18.50 2.88 -15.89
N ALA A 124 17.26 3.10 -15.44
CA ALA A 124 16.91 3.02 -14.02
C ALA A 124 16.28 1.66 -13.65
N ASN A 125 16.74 1.04 -12.56
CA ASN A 125 16.04 -0.12 -12.00
C ASN A 125 14.68 0.32 -11.40
N VAL A 126 13.68 -0.56 -11.46
CA VAL A 126 12.34 -0.35 -10.90
C VAL A 126 12.40 0.03 -9.42
N ASP A 127 13.27 -0.60 -8.64
CA ASP A 127 13.39 -0.30 -7.21
C ASP A 127 13.81 1.15 -6.99
N THR A 128 14.83 1.61 -7.72
CA THR A 128 15.31 3.00 -7.67
C THR A 128 14.22 3.98 -8.10
N LEU A 129 13.50 3.70 -9.20
CA LEU A 129 12.39 4.55 -9.65
C LEU A 129 11.26 4.60 -8.62
N THR A 130 10.99 3.49 -7.94
CA THR A 130 9.97 3.39 -6.90
C THR A 130 10.34 4.25 -5.71
N GLU A 131 11.55 4.08 -5.17
CA GLU A 131 12.07 4.89 -4.07
C GLU A 131 12.11 6.38 -4.42
N ASP A 132 12.66 6.73 -5.59
CA ASP A 132 12.72 8.12 -6.05
C ASP A 132 11.33 8.76 -6.17
N THR A 133 10.35 8.01 -6.67
CA THR A 133 8.96 8.49 -6.76
C THR A 133 8.39 8.75 -5.38
N LEU A 134 8.58 7.84 -4.42
CA LEU A 134 8.11 8.01 -3.04
C LEU A 134 8.83 9.18 -2.33
N PHE A 135 10.13 9.34 -2.57
CA PHE A 135 10.89 10.50 -2.08
C PHE A 135 10.37 11.82 -2.66
N GLN A 136 10.00 11.86 -3.94
CA GLN A 136 9.42 13.05 -4.55
C GLN A 136 8.03 13.37 -4.00
N LEU A 137 7.21 12.35 -3.75
CA LEU A 137 5.87 12.50 -3.20
C LEU A 137 5.90 13.04 -1.76
N TRP A 138 6.76 12.50 -0.90
CA TRP A 138 6.67 12.73 0.55
C TRP A 138 7.86 13.50 1.15
N GLY A 139 9.01 13.56 0.47
CA GLY A 139 10.27 14.11 1.00
C GLY A 139 10.31 15.61 1.22
N LYS A 140 9.30 16.36 0.73
CA LYS A 140 9.19 17.80 1.03
C LYS A 140 8.60 18.08 2.41
N SER A 141 7.75 17.19 2.92
CA SER A 141 7.06 17.37 4.20
C SER A 141 7.58 16.44 5.30
N LEU A 142 8.14 15.28 4.93
CA LEU A 142 8.64 14.30 5.88
C LEU A 142 10.18 14.35 5.97
N PRO A 143 10.75 14.46 7.18
CA PRO A 143 12.20 14.40 7.35
C PRO A 143 12.73 12.99 7.07
N ARG A 144 13.99 12.87 6.66
CA ARG A 144 14.60 11.59 6.23
C ARG A 144 14.50 10.48 7.28
N ASN A 145 14.61 10.80 8.57
CA ASN A 145 14.51 9.84 9.66
C ASN A 145 13.10 9.25 9.84
N GLU A 146 12.07 9.90 9.29
CA GLU A 146 10.71 9.35 9.21
C GLU A 146 10.47 8.69 7.84
N LEU A 147 10.92 9.34 6.77
CA LEU A 147 10.64 8.89 5.40
C LEU A 147 11.35 7.61 5.02
N ASP A 148 12.62 7.44 5.37
CA ASP A 148 13.39 6.25 5.03
C ASP A 148 12.73 4.97 5.60
N PRO A 149 12.40 4.89 6.91
CA PRO A 149 11.70 3.72 7.45
C PRO A 149 10.24 3.60 6.99
N LEU A 150 9.64 4.66 6.45
CA LEU A 150 8.31 4.60 5.84
C LEU A 150 8.39 3.91 4.48
N ILE A 151 9.33 4.34 3.64
CA ILE A 151 9.57 3.76 2.31
C ILE A 151 9.86 2.27 2.45
N THR A 152 10.79 1.88 3.33
CA THR A 152 11.11 0.45 3.56
C THR A 152 9.88 -0.41 3.89
N ARG A 153 8.91 0.11 4.65
CA ARG A 153 7.69 -0.64 4.99
C ARG A 153 6.73 -0.78 3.81
N VAL A 154 6.58 0.25 2.99
CA VAL A 154 5.68 0.19 1.83
C VAL A 154 6.32 -0.51 0.64
N THR A 155 7.65 -0.64 0.60
CA THR A 155 8.41 -1.33 -0.45
C THR A 155 8.89 -2.74 -0.04
N ASP A 156 8.28 -3.36 0.98
CA ASP A 156 8.68 -4.70 1.46
C ASP A 156 8.73 -5.75 0.33
N GLN A 157 7.70 -5.78 -0.51
CA GLN A 157 7.66 -6.58 -1.74
C GLN A 157 7.23 -5.73 -2.93
N VAL A 158 8.16 -5.37 -3.82
CA VAL A 158 7.86 -4.58 -5.03
C VAL A 158 7.58 -5.51 -6.22
N ILE A 159 6.45 -5.30 -6.89
CA ILE A 159 6.03 -6.06 -8.08
C ILE A 159 5.77 -5.08 -9.23
N ALA A 160 6.59 -5.16 -10.27
CA ALA A 160 6.40 -4.38 -11.49
C ALA A 160 5.32 -4.99 -12.38
N LEU A 161 4.29 -4.21 -12.73
CA LEU A 161 3.26 -4.60 -13.69
C LEU A 161 3.51 -3.92 -15.03
N LYS A 162 3.58 -4.73 -16.09
CA LYS A 162 3.71 -4.26 -17.47
C LYS A 162 2.33 -4.19 -18.13
N ASN A 163 2.08 -3.08 -18.82
CA ASN A 163 0.86 -2.85 -19.60
C ASN A 163 0.79 -3.75 -20.85
#